data_AF-A0A357KSA7-F1
#
_entry.id   AF-A0A357KSA7-F1
#
_cell.length_a   1.000
_cell.length_b   1.000
_cell.length_c   1.000
_cell.angle_alpha   90.00
_cell.angle_beta   90.00
_cell.angle_gamma   90.00
#
_symmetry.space_group_name_H-M   'P 1'
#
loop_
_entity.id
_entity.type
_entity.pdbx_description
1 polymer ?
#
loop_
_entity_poly.entity_id
_entity_poly.type
_entity_poly.pdbx_seq_one_letter_code
_entity_poly.pdbx_strand_id
1 'polypeptide(L)'
;MASRNKFAFQQSKVTDMKLDKTSVGAIYMVNAKFLLTFLLGVTAWWVWPNSLKWWGLGFISITFGAAALRIFFEAIIGIKKIRTRERAVSTLNQNTIEAKSSTLVSEDDLRKAGMIE
;
A
#
# COMPACT_ATOMS: atom_id res chain seq x y z
N MET A 1 7.73 16.80 -34.62
CA MET A 1 7.00 15.66 -34.00
C MET A 1 7.81 14.83 -32.99
N ALA A 2 9.15 14.76 -33.04
CA ALA A 2 9.94 13.87 -32.16
C ALA A 2 10.04 14.25 -30.65
N SER A 3 9.73 15.50 -30.29
CA SER A 3 9.85 16.00 -28.90
C SER A 3 8.73 15.47 -27.97
N ARG A 4 7.49 15.36 -28.46
CA ARG A 4 6.32 14.94 -27.64
C ARG A 4 6.43 13.50 -27.11
N ASN A 5 7.02 12.58 -27.88
CA ASN A 5 7.18 11.19 -27.45
C ASN A 5 8.19 11.03 -26.29
N LYS A 6 9.22 11.90 -26.21
CA LYS A 6 10.19 11.84 -25.11
C LYS A 6 9.57 12.29 -23.78
N PHE A 7 8.68 13.27 -23.80
CA PHE A 7 7.99 13.75 -22.60
C PHE A 7 6.97 12.75 -22.06
N ALA A 8 6.19 12.09 -22.93
CA ALA A 8 5.26 11.04 -22.52
C ALA A 8 5.99 9.81 -21.93
N PHE A 9 7.11 9.41 -22.53
CA PHE A 9 7.93 8.29 -22.05
C PHE A 9 8.66 8.61 -20.74
N GLN A 10 9.11 9.86 -20.54
CA GLN A 10 9.66 10.29 -19.25
C GLN A 10 8.60 10.35 -18.16
N GLN A 11 7.40 10.85 -18.47
CA GLN A 11 6.28 10.91 -17.54
C GLN A 11 5.87 9.51 -17.08
N SER A 12 5.76 8.52 -17.98
CA SER A 12 5.46 7.13 -17.61
C SER A 12 6.55 6.54 -16.72
N LYS A 13 7.82 6.70 -17.09
CA LYS A 13 8.95 6.15 -16.33
C LYS A 13 9.07 6.77 -14.93
N VAL A 14 8.70 8.05 -14.77
CA VAL A 14 8.69 8.75 -13.47
C VAL A 14 7.47 8.35 -12.62
N THR A 15 6.32 8.07 -13.24
CA THR A 15 5.14 7.57 -12.52
C THR A 15 5.31 6.12 -12.09
N ASP A 16 5.85 5.26 -12.95
CA ASP A 16 6.21 3.87 -12.63
C ASP A 16 7.25 3.81 -11.50
N MET A 17 8.28 4.67 -11.55
CA MET A 17 9.34 4.68 -10.54
C MET A 17 8.87 5.19 -9.15
N LYS A 18 7.79 5.97 -9.08
CA LYS A 18 7.19 6.43 -7.82
C LYS A 18 6.16 5.44 -7.23
N LEU A 19 5.51 4.65 -8.08
CA LEU A 19 4.49 3.68 -7.68
C LEU A 19 5.06 2.46 -6.94
N ASP A 20 6.27 2.01 -7.28
CA ASP A 20 6.85 0.79 -6.70
C ASP A 20 7.45 0.96 -5.31
N LYS A 21 8.20 2.05 -5.06
CA LYS A 21 8.97 2.18 -3.81
C LYS A 21 8.10 2.31 -2.56
N THR A 22 6.89 2.84 -2.69
CA THR A 22 5.96 3.03 -1.56
C THR A 22 5.15 1.78 -1.22
N SER A 23 4.91 0.90 -2.20
CA SER A 23 4.18 -0.36 -2.00
C SER A 23 5.04 -1.40 -1.28
N VAL A 24 6.26 -1.62 -1.79
CA VAL A 24 7.17 -2.65 -1.28
C VAL A 24 7.55 -2.39 0.18
N GLY A 25 7.84 -1.13 0.53
CA GLY A 25 8.14 -0.74 1.92
C GLY A 25 6.98 -1.00 2.88
N ALA A 26 5.74 -0.76 2.46
CA ALA A 26 4.56 -1.02 3.28
C ALA A 26 4.34 -2.53 3.52
N ILE A 27 4.61 -3.37 2.51
CA ILE A 27 4.54 -4.82 2.63
C ILE A 27 5.60 -5.34 3.61
N TYR A 28 6.85 -4.88 3.50
CA TYR A 28 7.90 -5.25 4.45
C TYR A 28 7.56 -4.83 5.88
N MET A 29 6.99 -3.65 6.06
CA MET A 29 6.61 -3.15 7.38
C MET A 29 5.49 -3.98 8.01
N VAL A 30 4.51 -4.43 7.22
CA VAL A 30 3.46 -5.35 7.69
C VAL A 30 4.05 -6.71 8.07
N ASN A 31 4.91 -7.28 7.23
CA ASN A 31 5.58 -8.57 7.51
C ASN A 31 6.47 -8.48 8.77
N ALA A 32 7.19 -7.38 8.96
CA ALA A 32 7.99 -7.12 10.15
C ALA A 32 7.11 -7.06 11.41
N LYS A 33 5.92 -6.46 11.33
CA LYS A 33 4.96 -6.46 12.45
C LYS A 33 4.48 -7.88 12.78
N PHE A 34 4.20 -8.73 11.78
CA PHE A 34 3.83 -10.13 12.05
C PHE A 34 4.95 -10.92 12.71
N LEU A 35 6.19 -10.75 12.22
CA LEU A 35 7.36 -11.39 12.82
C LEU A 35 7.55 -10.93 14.27
N LEU A 36 7.41 -9.63 14.54
CA LEU A 36 7.51 -9.08 15.89
C LEU A 36 6.39 -9.60 16.81
N THR A 37 5.15 -9.65 16.33
CA THR A 37 4.03 -10.25 17.06
C THR A 37 4.31 -11.71 17.41
N PHE A 38 4.84 -12.50 16.47
CA PHE A 38 5.18 -13.90 16.72
C PHE A 38 6.28 -14.03 17.78
N LEU A 39 7.36 -13.25 17.67
CA LEU A 39 8.43 -13.23 18.66
C LEU A 39 7.93 -12.84 20.06
N LEU A 40 7.05 -11.85 20.15
CA LEU A 40 6.43 -11.45 21.42
C LEU A 40 5.55 -12.56 22.01
N GLY A 41 4.81 -13.29 21.17
CA GLY A 41 4.02 -14.44 21.61
C GLY A 41 4.90 -15.59 22.12
N VAL A 42 5.98 -15.92 21.41
CA VAL A 42 6.94 -16.96 21.82
C VAL A 42 7.65 -16.58 23.11
N THR A 43 8.10 -15.34 23.24
CA THR A 43 8.76 -14.86 24.47
C THR A 43 7.79 -14.80 25.65
N ALA A 44 6.52 -14.42 25.45
CA ALA A 44 5.50 -14.52 26.46
C ALA A 44 5.35 -15.98 26.94
N TRP A 45 5.20 -16.93 26.02
CA TRP A 45 5.10 -18.35 26.35
C TRP A 45 6.34 -18.87 27.09
N TRP A 46 7.54 -18.48 26.64
CA TRP A 46 8.80 -18.90 27.26
C TRP A 46 8.99 -18.36 28.67
N VAL A 47 8.55 -17.13 28.91
CA VAL A 47 8.66 -16.45 30.22
C VAL A 47 7.56 -16.93 31.19
N TRP A 48 6.61 -17.76 30.75
CA TRP A 48 5.53 -18.25 31.58
C TRP A 48 6.06 -18.98 32.83
N PRO A 49 5.67 -18.56 34.05
CA PRO A 49 6.24 -19.11 35.28
C PRO A 49 5.68 -20.51 35.56
N ASN A 50 6.58 -21.48 35.75
CA ASN A 50 6.22 -22.85 36.18
C ASN A 50 6.03 -22.98 37.70
N SER A 51 6.32 -21.94 38.48
CA SER A 51 6.21 -21.94 39.94
C SER A 51 5.71 -20.60 40.47
N LEU A 52 4.86 -20.64 41.51
CA LEU A 52 4.27 -19.44 42.14
C LEU A 52 5.32 -18.45 42.69
N LYS A 53 6.55 -18.91 42.98
CA LYS A 53 7.64 -18.04 43.43
C LYS A 53 8.00 -16.96 42.41
N TRP A 54 7.68 -17.18 41.13
CA TRP A 54 8.01 -16.30 40.00
C TRP A 54 6.78 -15.59 39.43
N TRP A 55 5.77 -15.32 40.25
CA TRP A 55 4.50 -14.72 39.81
C TRP A 55 4.66 -13.41 39.01
N GLY A 56 5.70 -12.62 39.30
CA GLY A 56 6.04 -11.40 38.55
C GLY A 56 6.36 -11.64 37.07
N LEU A 57 6.96 -12.79 36.73
CA LEU A 57 7.18 -13.19 35.33
C LEU A 57 5.86 -13.49 34.62
N GLY A 58 4.85 -13.97 35.34
CA GLY A 58 3.50 -14.16 34.80
C GLY A 58 2.88 -12.85 34.36
N PHE A 59 3.02 -11.78 35.16
CA PHE A 59 2.55 -10.45 34.77
C PHE A 59 3.27 -9.93 33.52
N ILE A 60 4.60 -10.10 33.46
CA ILE A 60 5.40 -9.71 32.28
C ILE A 60 4.95 -10.49 31.03
N SER A 61 4.75 -11.81 31.15
CA SER A 61 4.22 -12.63 30.06
C SER A 61 2.86 -12.13 29.55
N ILE A 62 1.94 -11.76 30.46
CA ILE A 62 0.64 -11.20 30.09
C ILE A 62 0.82 -9.88 29.34
N THR A 63 1.72 -9.00 29.79
CA THR A 63 1.99 -7.72 29.09
C THR A 63 2.57 -7.94 27.69
N PHE A 64 3.45 -8.93 27.51
CA PHE A 64 3.95 -9.31 26.18
C PHE A 64 2.86 -9.90 25.29
N GLY A 65 1.98 -10.74 25.83
CA GLY A 65 0.80 -11.23 25.11
C GLY A 65 -0.13 -10.11 24.67
N ALA A 66 -0.42 -9.14 25.55
CA ALA A 66 -1.24 -7.98 25.24
C ALA A 66 -0.57 -7.07 24.18
N ALA A 67 0.74 -6.86 24.28
CA ALA A 67 1.51 -6.12 23.28
C ALA A 67 1.50 -6.82 21.91
N ALA A 68 1.64 -8.14 21.88
CA ALA A 68 1.57 -8.95 20.67
C ALA A 68 0.21 -8.79 19.98
N LEU A 69 -0.89 -8.86 20.74
CA LEU A 69 -2.26 -8.65 20.25
C LEU A 69 -2.43 -7.25 19.65
N ARG A 70 -1.95 -6.21 20.33
CA ARG A 70 -2.02 -4.85 19.80
C ARG A 70 -1.31 -4.72 18.45
N ILE A 71 -0.07 -5.20 18.35
CA ILE A 71 0.73 -5.13 17.12
C ILE A 71 0.07 -5.96 16.00
N PHE A 72 -0.54 -7.09 16.34
CA PHE A 72 -1.29 -7.92 15.40
C PHE A 72 -2.46 -7.16 14.77
N PHE A 73 -3.27 -6.48 15.59
CA PHE A 73 -4.37 -5.65 15.08
C PHE A 73 -3.86 -4.49 14.21
N GLU A 74 -2.76 -3.84 14.60
CA GLU A 74 -2.15 -2.81 13.77
C GLU A 74 -1.66 -3.35 12.42
N ALA A 75 -1.13 -4.58 12.37
CA ALA A 75 -0.74 -5.24 11.13
C ALA A 75 -1.94 -5.50 10.22
N ILE A 76 -3.07 -5.97 10.77
CA ILE A 76 -4.32 -6.17 10.03
C ILE A 76 -4.85 -4.85 9.44
N ILE A 77 -4.83 -3.78 10.23
CA ILE A 77 -5.23 -2.44 9.75
C ILE A 77 -4.29 -1.99 8.63
N GLY A 78 -2.99 -2.25 8.75
CA GLY A 78 -1.99 -2.02 7.71
C GLY A 78 -2.33 -2.73 6.40
N ILE A 79 -2.67 -4.03 6.46
CA ILE A 79 -3.11 -4.82 5.29
C ILE A 79 -4.34 -4.18 4.64
N LYS A 80 -5.35 -3.82 5.43
CA LYS A 80 -6.57 -3.18 4.90
C LYS A 80 -6.22 -1.88 4.17
N LYS A 81 -5.33 -1.05 4.75
CA LYS A 81 -4.91 0.21 4.14
C LYS A 81 -4.20 0.01 2.81
N ILE A 82 -3.31 -0.99 2.71
CA ILE A 82 -2.65 -1.37 1.45
C ILE A 82 -3.69 -1.77 0.42
N ARG A 83 -4.63 -2.65 0.78
CA ARG A 83 -5.66 -3.15 -0.14
C ARG A 83 -6.62 -2.06 -0.63
N THR A 84 -7.00 -1.12 0.24
CA THR A 84 -7.82 0.04 -0.15
C THR A 84 -7.06 0.94 -1.12
N ARG A 85 -5.76 1.17 -0.88
CA ARG A 85 -4.91 1.94 -1.78
C ARG A 85 -4.77 1.27 -3.15
N GLU A 86 -4.53 -0.04 -3.18
CA GLU A 86 -4.47 -0.82 -4.42
C GLU A 86 -5.78 -0.76 -5.20
N ARG A 87 -6.93 -0.88 -4.51
CA ARG A 87 -8.24 -0.71 -5.14
C ARG A 87 -8.40 0.69 -5.75
N ALA A 88 -8.07 1.75 -5.01
CA ALA A 88 -8.15 3.12 -5.52
C ALA A 88 -7.25 3.33 -6.76
N VAL A 89 -6.02 2.80 -6.75
CA VAL A 89 -5.11 2.84 -7.90
C VAL A 89 -5.66 2.03 -9.08
N SER A 90 -6.25 0.85 -8.84
CA SER A 90 -6.86 0.05 -9.91
C SER A 90 -8.05 0.76 -10.55
N THR A 91 -8.87 1.45 -9.78
CA THR A 91 -10.01 2.22 -10.30
C THR A 91 -9.53 3.42 -11.08
N LEU A 92 -8.47 4.10 -10.63
CA LEU A 92 -7.84 5.16 -11.42
C LEU A 92 -7.27 4.63 -12.72
N ASN A 93 -6.49 3.55 -12.70
CA ASN A 93 -5.90 2.95 -13.92
C ASN A 93 -6.96 2.45 -14.91
N GLN A 94 -8.07 1.89 -14.44
CA GLN A 94 -9.20 1.54 -15.30
C GLN A 94 -9.82 2.79 -15.95
N ASN A 95 -9.96 3.88 -15.19
CA ASN A 95 -10.44 5.16 -15.72
C ASN A 95 -9.42 5.90 -16.60
N THR A 96 -8.11 5.61 -16.51
CA THR A 96 -7.10 6.20 -17.39
C THR A 96 -6.98 5.49 -18.74
N ILE A 97 -7.32 4.20 -18.82
CA ILE A 97 -7.39 3.49 -20.11
C ILE A 97 -8.51 4.07 -20.98
N GLU A 98 -9.54 4.64 -20.36
CA GLU A 98 -10.69 5.26 -21.03
C GLU A 98 -10.86 6.75 -20.71
N ALA A 99 -9.79 7.42 -20.28
CA ALA A 99 -9.65 8.82 -20.66
C ALA A 99 -9.39 8.79 -22.16
N LYS A 100 -10.49 8.62 -22.92
CA LYS A 100 -10.61 8.95 -24.33
C LYS A 100 -9.89 10.27 -24.42
N SER A 101 -8.61 10.22 -24.80
CA SER A 101 -7.88 11.38 -25.25
C SER A 101 -8.91 12.05 -26.10
N SER A 102 -9.35 13.23 -25.68
CA SER A 102 -9.87 14.20 -26.61
C SER A 102 -8.69 14.42 -27.53
N THR A 103 -8.51 13.47 -28.46
CA THR A 103 -7.87 13.62 -29.73
C THR A 103 -8.50 14.89 -30.17
N LEU A 104 -7.73 15.97 -29.99
CA LEU A 104 -8.07 17.33 -30.33
C LEU A 104 -8.85 17.17 -31.61
N VAL A 105 -10.17 17.37 -31.51
CA VAL A 105 -11.05 17.23 -32.68
C VAL A 105 -10.36 18.08 -33.71
N SER A 106 -9.87 17.44 -34.77
CA SER A 106 -9.00 18.14 -35.72
C SER A 106 -9.82 19.32 -36.21
N GLU A 107 -9.18 20.46 -36.48
CA GLU A 107 -9.91 21.67 -36.88
C GLU A 107 -10.84 21.39 -38.08
N ASP A 108 -10.43 20.45 -38.95
CA ASP A 108 -11.24 19.89 -40.04
C ASP A 108 -12.54 19.20 -39.59
N ASP A 109 -12.54 18.46 -38.48
CA ASP A 109 -13.73 17.80 -37.94
C ASP A 109 -14.69 18.83 -37.31
N LEU A 110 -14.17 19.90 -36.71
CA LEU A 110 -14.98 21.02 -36.21
C LEU A 110 -15.56 21.86 -37.36
N ARG A 111 -14.80 22.08 -38.44
CA ARG A 111 -15.27 22.76 -39.67
C ARG A 111 -16.33 21.93 -40.39
N LYS A 112 -16.15 20.60 -40.47
CA LYS A 112 -17.13 19.67 -41.08
C LYS A 112 -18.42 19.53 -40.27
N ALA A 113 -18.34 19.75 -38.96
CA ALA A 113 -19.50 19.86 -38.07
C ALA A 113 -20.13 21.28 -38.04
N GLY A 114 -19.58 22.24 -38.78
CA GLY A 114 -20.11 23.60 -38.88
C GLY A 114 -19.96 24.45 -37.61
N MET A 115 -19.04 24.08 -36.72
CA MET A 115 -18.85 24.77 -35.43
C MET A 115 -17.85 25.94 -35.50
N ILE A 116 -17.09 26.05 -36.59
CA ILE A 116 -16.13 27.14 -36.89
C ILE A 116 -16.03 27.32 -38.41
N GLU A 117 -15.91 28.58 -38.85
CA GLU A 117 -15.68 28.98 -40.26
C GLU A 117 -14.18 28.87 -40.63
#